data_AF-A0AAV2BC80-F1
#
_entry.id   AF-A0AAV2BC80-F1
#
_cell.length_a   1.000
_cell.length_b   1.000
_cell.length_c   1.000
_cell.angle_alpha   90.00
_cell.angle_beta   90.00
_cell.angle_gamma   90.00
#
_symmetry.space_group_name_H-M   'P 1'
#
loop_
_entity.id
_entity.type
_entity.pdbx_description
1 polymer ?
#
loop_
_entity_poly.entity_id
_entity_poly.type
_entity_poly.pdbx_seq_one_letter_code
_entity_poly.pdbx_strand_id
1 'polypeptide(L)'
;MTDSREIDVEVGGSIGILNAEETVSESRRVFVAREKSAQKKIDRRCAVREWVAWKTFKNVLFFICLTFLIIQSLEFFRIYYTYPTTIATEITVAKDFRLPAITFCFRNTISYKDYCSYESHRCERPSNVEKFCEKHPYHCYEDTSNLTIPKKDSSTRRNTQYYLFEDKYNDDEILFQLYNYTSKKRTFVRDVENYGQHLKCYSENLHLYQSNSIPKIQEINYNTEMADQIFWKRLLPENIEPFYPPDTPQIFVAIHSPHVPLNPVVDLHPVMPERGYIIYVQLASIHPLTFCYKGRLVEDSDQE
;
A
#
# COMPACT_ATOMS: atom_id res chain seq x y z
N MET A 1 -10.38 -15.98 -29.56
CA MET A 1 -11.66 -15.35 -29.93
C MET A 1 -12.62 -15.57 -28.78
N THR A 2 -12.53 -14.69 -27.78
CA THR A 2 -13.44 -14.59 -26.63
C THR A 2 -13.41 -13.13 -26.24
N ASP A 3 -14.58 -12.55 -26.42
CA ASP A 3 -14.94 -11.15 -26.29
C ASP A 3 -15.04 -10.81 -24.79
N SER A 4 -14.14 -9.94 -24.31
CA SER A 4 -14.11 -9.50 -22.92
C SER A 4 -14.39 -8.01 -22.87
N ARG A 5 -15.63 -7.74 -22.49
CA ARG A 5 -16.28 -6.44 -22.28
C ARG A 5 -15.37 -5.36 -21.68
N GLU A 6 -15.32 -4.24 -22.42
CA GLU A 6 -15.13 -2.88 -21.91
C GLU A 6 -16.06 -2.63 -20.71
N ILE A 7 -15.48 -2.13 -19.61
CA ILE A 7 -16.22 -1.44 -18.55
C ILE A 7 -15.75 0.00 -18.61
N ASP A 8 -16.52 0.84 -19.30
CA ASP A 8 -16.41 2.29 -19.18
C ASP A 8 -16.89 2.70 -17.79
N VAL A 9 -15.94 3.07 -16.92
CA VAL A 9 -16.25 3.76 -15.66
C VAL A 9 -16.10 5.25 -15.92
N GLU A 10 -17.22 5.88 -16.25
CA GLU A 10 -17.34 7.33 -16.35
C GLU A 10 -17.37 7.92 -14.93
N VAL A 11 -16.19 8.25 -14.37
CA VAL A 11 -16.09 9.01 -13.11
C VAL A 11 -16.18 10.50 -13.44
N GLY A 12 -17.41 10.97 -13.60
CA GLY A 12 -17.74 12.40 -13.62
C GLY A 12 -17.56 13.01 -12.24
N GLY A 13 -16.43 13.69 -12.02
CA GLY A 13 -16.12 14.43 -10.80
C GLY A 13 -15.49 15.78 -11.12
N SER A 14 -16.27 16.69 -11.72
CA SER A 14 -15.85 18.08 -11.89
C SER A 14 -15.93 18.79 -10.54
N ILE A 15 -14.78 18.98 -9.88
CA ILE A 15 -14.65 19.89 -8.74
C ILE A 15 -14.37 21.29 -9.31
N GLY A 16 -15.45 22.06 -9.48
CA GLY A 16 -15.36 23.48 -9.78
C GLY A 16 -14.94 24.25 -8.54
N ILE A 17 -13.70 24.75 -8.53
CA ILE A 17 -13.23 25.72 -7.55
C ILE A 17 -13.82 27.08 -7.94
N LEU A 18 -14.89 27.49 -7.26
CA LEU A 18 -15.41 28.86 -7.36
C LEU A 18 -14.57 29.75 -6.43
N ASN A 19 -13.70 30.55 -7.02
CA ASN A 19 -13.10 31.69 -6.33
C ASN A 19 -14.21 32.69 -6.02
N ALA A 20 -14.61 32.75 -4.76
CA ALA A 20 -15.48 33.81 -4.26
C ALA A 20 -14.66 35.10 -4.22
N GLU A 21 -14.67 35.86 -5.31
CA GLU A 21 -14.20 37.23 -5.37
C GLU A 21 -15.16 38.08 -4.51
N GLU A 22 -14.70 38.42 -3.30
CA GLU A 22 -15.44 39.22 -2.34
C GLU A 22 -15.51 40.67 -2.85
N THR A 23 -16.54 40.97 -3.64
CA THR A 23 -16.85 42.35 -4.04
C THR A 23 -17.35 43.13 -2.83
N VAL A 24 -16.45 43.89 -2.22
CA VAL A 24 -16.76 44.95 -1.25
C VAL A 24 -17.53 46.06 -1.97
N SER A 25 -18.87 46.03 -1.89
CA SER A 25 -19.70 47.16 -2.31
C SER A 25 -19.92 48.11 -1.13
N GLU A 26 -19.00 49.05 -0.97
CA GLU A 26 -19.15 50.23 -0.14
C GLU A 26 -20.18 51.18 -0.80
N SER A 27 -21.43 51.16 -0.33
CA SER A 27 -22.45 52.16 -0.72
C SER A 27 -22.88 52.96 0.52
N ARG A 28 -22.04 53.92 0.89
CA ARG A 28 -22.33 54.98 1.87
C ARG A 28 -23.34 55.97 1.28
N ARG A 29 -24.64 55.76 1.53
CA ARG A 29 -25.67 56.79 1.29
C ARG A 29 -25.86 57.63 2.55
N VAL A 30 -25.23 58.80 2.56
CA VAL A 30 -25.47 59.87 3.53
C VAL A 30 -26.80 60.52 3.20
N PHE A 31 -27.86 60.18 3.93
CA PHE A 31 -29.11 60.94 3.90
C PHE A 31 -29.02 62.11 4.87
N VAL A 32 -28.77 63.30 4.32
CA VAL A 32 -28.94 64.57 5.02
C VAL A 32 -30.44 64.88 5.06
N ALA A 33 -31.09 64.57 6.17
CA ALA A 33 -32.48 64.94 6.42
C ALA A 33 -32.56 66.34 7.02
N ARG A 34 -33.28 67.22 6.31
CA ARG A 34 -33.62 68.59 6.71
C ARG A 34 -34.52 68.58 7.94
N GLU A 35 -33.99 69.09 9.06
CA GLU A 35 -34.69 69.26 10.31
C GLU A 35 -35.65 70.46 10.22
N LYS A 36 -36.97 70.20 10.18
CA LYS A 36 -38.00 71.22 10.41
C LYS A 36 -38.39 71.16 11.88
N SER A 37 -37.96 72.19 12.61
CA SER A 37 -38.26 72.43 14.02
C SER A 37 -39.74 72.77 14.22
N ALA A 38 -40.55 71.76 14.56
CA ALA A 38 -41.87 71.95 15.14
C ALA A 38 -41.77 71.59 16.63
N GLN A 39 -41.54 72.61 17.46
CA GLN A 39 -41.45 72.54 18.92
C GLN A 39 -42.83 72.21 19.52
N LYS A 40 -43.25 70.94 19.43
CA LYS A 40 -44.43 70.45 20.12
C LYS A 40 -44.04 70.16 21.58
N LYS A 41 -44.64 70.87 22.53
CA LYS A 41 -44.50 70.62 23.97
C LYS A 41 -44.96 69.19 24.28
N ILE A 42 -44.03 68.24 24.30
CA ILE A 42 -44.28 66.87 24.71
C ILE A 42 -44.25 66.81 26.22
N ASP A 43 -45.35 66.29 26.75
CA ASP A 43 -45.65 66.07 28.14
C ASP A 43 -44.59 65.14 28.78
N ARG A 44 -43.81 65.66 29.75
CA ARG A 44 -42.65 64.97 30.36
C ARG A 44 -42.98 63.60 30.96
N ARG A 45 -44.26 63.29 31.21
CA ARG A 45 -44.69 61.99 31.73
C ARG A 45 -44.73 60.88 30.68
N CYS A 46 -44.87 61.19 29.39
CA CYS A 46 -44.84 60.16 28.33
C CYS A 46 -43.41 59.70 28.00
N ALA A 47 -42.43 60.60 28.08
CA ALA A 47 -41.02 60.30 27.79
C ALA A 47 -40.39 59.28 28.76
N VAL A 48 -40.82 59.25 30.02
CA VAL A 48 -40.32 58.28 31.02
C VAL A 48 -40.79 56.85 30.70
N ARG A 49 -42.01 56.70 30.17
CA ARG A 49 -42.61 55.40 29.84
C ARG A 49 -41.95 54.78 28.61
N GLU A 50 -41.64 55.60 27.61
CA GLU A 50 -40.92 55.18 26.40
C GLU A 50 -39.50 54.71 26.71
N TRP A 51 -38.80 55.36 27.64
CA TRP A 51 -37.44 54.97 28.03
C TRP A 51 -37.39 53.58 28.69
N VAL A 52 -38.36 53.27 29.55
CA VAL A 52 -38.47 51.96 30.20
C VAL A 52 -38.78 50.88 29.17
N ALA A 53 -39.76 51.11 28.28
CA ALA A 53 -40.10 50.16 27.21
C ALA A 53 -38.91 49.89 26.27
N TRP A 54 -38.17 50.94 25.89
CA TRP A 54 -36.99 50.83 25.04
C TRP A 54 -35.85 50.05 25.70
N LYS A 55 -35.61 50.27 27.00
CA LYS A 55 -34.61 49.52 27.77
C LYS A 55 -34.97 48.05 27.88
N THR A 56 -36.25 47.73 28.11
CA THR A 56 -36.74 46.36 28.15
C THR A 56 -36.63 45.68 26.79
N PHE A 57 -37.01 46.36 25.70
CA PHE A 57 -36.87 45.85 24.33
C PHE A 57 -35.41 45.52 23.99
N LYS A 58 -34.49 46.44 24.30
CA LYS A 58 -33.04 46.21 24.12
C LYS A 58 -32.55 44.98 24.89
N ASN A 59 -32.98 44.81 26.12
CA ASN A 59 -32.62 43.64 26.92
C ASN A 59 -33.17 42.34 26.33
N VAL A 60 -34.43 42.31 25.90
CA VAL A 60 -35.03 41.12 25.25
C VAL A 60 -34.29 40.77 23.97
N LEU A 61 -34.00 41.75 23.12
CA LEU A 61 -33.23 41.55 21.90
C LEU A 61 -31.83 41.00 22.21
N PHE A 62 -31.17 41.55 23.23
CA PHE A 62 -29.87 41.04 23.69
C PHE A 62 -29.93 39.56 24.13
N PHE A 63 -30.94 39.17 24.91
CA PHE A 63 -31.10 37.76 25.32
C PHE A 63 -31.41 36.82 24.15
N ILE A 64 -32.21 37.26 23.18
CA ILE A 64 -32.48 36.49 21.95
C ILE A 64 -31.17 36.26 21.19
N CYS A 65 -30.38 37.32 20.96
CA CYS A 65 -29.07 37.21 20.31
C CYS A 65 -28.10 36.32 21.08
N LEU A 66 -28.05 36.44 22.41
CA LEU A 66 -27.20 35.61 23.26
C LEU A 66 -27.60 34.13 23.17
N THR A 67 -28.89 33.83 23.13
CA THR A 67 -29.40 32.46 23.00
C THR A 67 -29.01 31.86 21.65
N PHE A 68 -29.14 32.60 20.55
CA PHE A 68 -28.69 32.14 19.23
C PHE A 68 -27.17 31.91 19.18
N LEU A 69 -26.39 32.80 19.80
CA LEU A 69 -24.94 32.64 19.91
C LEU A 69 -24.58 31.34 20.66
N ILE A 70 -25.25 31.05 21.79
CA ILE A 70 -25.03 29.82 22.56
C ILE A 70 -25.41 28.58 21.73
N ILE A 71 -26.54 28.59 21.02
CA ILE A 71 -26.98 27.46 20.19
C ILE A 71 -25.98 27.21 19.06
N GLN A 72 -25.58 28.25 18.31
CA GLN A 72 -24.58 28.13 17.25
C GLN A 72 -23.22 27.65 17.78
N SER A 73 -22.81 28.12 18.96
CA SER A 73 -21.57 27.65 19.61
C SER A 73 -21.66 26.17 19.95
N LEU A 74 -22.78 25.70 20.54
CA LEU A 74 -22.97 24.29 20.88
C LEU A 74 -23.00 23.39 19.64
N GLU A 75 -23.63 23.82 18.55
CA GLU A 75 -23.60 23.10 17.27
C GLU A 75 -22.19 23.03 16.68
N PHE A 76 -21.46 24.16 16.70
CA PHE A 76 -20.06 24.19 16.27
C PHE A 76 -19.19 23.27 17.13
N PHE A 77 -19.32 23.31 18.46
CA PHE A 77 -18.61 22.39 19.35
C PHE A 77 -18.99 20.93 19.08
N ARG A 78 -20.26 20.64 18.80
CA ARG A 78 -20.69 19.28 18.45
C ARG A 78 -19.99 18.78 17.18
N ILE A 79 -19.91 19.60 16.14
CA ILE A 79 -19.19 19.26 14.89
C ILE A 79 -17.69 19.16 15.17
N TYR A 80 -17.11 20.11 15.90
CA TYR A 80 -15.70 20.12 16.26
C TYR A 80 -15.27 18.84 16.98
N TYR A 81 -16.05 18.39 17.98
CA TYR A 81 -15.78 17.14 18.71
C TYR A 81 -16.12 15.86 17.94
N THR A 82 -16.77 15.95 16.77
CA THR A 82 -16.85 14.81 15.84
C THR A 82 -15.56 14.61 15.06
N TYR A 83 -14.63 15.57 15.12
CA TYR A 83 -13.34 15.52 14.46
C TYR A 83 -13.49 15.15 12.96
N PRO A 84 -14.26 15.93 12.16
CA PRO A 84 -14.45 15.61 10.76
C PRO A 84 -13.12 15.73 10.01
N THR A 85 -12.71 14.66 9.34
CA THR A 85 -11.54 14.67 8.46
C THR A 85 -11.97 14.81 7.02
N THR A 86 -11.21 15.59 6.25
CA THR A 86 -11.32 15.63 4.79
C THR A 86 -10.06 15.00 4.20
N ILE A 87 -10.21 14.19 3.16
CA ILE A 87 -9.08 13.60 2.44
C ILE A 87 -8.76 14.53 1.28
N ALA A 88 -7.56 15.10 1.29
CA ALA A 88 -7.03 15.85 0.15
C ALA A 88 -6.11 14.94 -0.65
N THR A 89 -6.46 14.71 -1.92
CA THR A 89 -5.62 13.94 -2.85
C THR A 89 -4.90 14.88 -3.79
N GLU A 90 -3.57 14.81 -3.81
CA GLU A 90 -2.74 15.57 -4.74
C GLU A 90 -2.03 14.58 -5.68
N ILE A 91 -2.16 14.80 -6.99
CA ILE A 91 -1.49 13.98 -8.00
C ILE A 91 -0.39 14.85 -8.61
N THR A 92 0.86 14.47 -8.37
CA THR A 92 2.03 15.15 -8.92
C THR A 92 2.83 14.20 -9.79
N VAL A 93 3.42 14.74 -10.85
CA VAL A 93 4.39 14.01 -11.68
C VAL A 93 5.76 14.27 -11.10
N ALA A 94 6.30 13.28 -10.39
CA ALA A 94 7.63 13.39 -9.80
C ALA A 94 8.71 13.27 -10.89
N LYS A 95 9.66 14.21 -10.92
CA LYS A 95 10.87 14.09 -11.75
C LYS A 95 11.82 13.05 -11.15
N ASP A 96 11.93 13.07 -9.83
CA ASP A 96 12.75 12.16 -9.05
C ASP A 96 11.89 11.04 -8.46
N PHE A 97 12.11 9.82 -8.94
CA PHE A 97 11.34 8.67 -8.50
C PHE A 97 12.12 7.87 -7.47
N ARG A 98 11.55 7.73 -6.27
CA ARG A 98 12.12 6.88 -5.23
C ARG A 98 11.83 5.43 -5.59
N LEU A 99 12.87 4.65 -5.83
CA LEU A 99 12.72 3.25 -6.20
C LEU A 99 12.05 2.48 -5.05
N PRO A 100 11.05 1.62 -5.33
CA PRO A 100 10.54 0.70 -4.35
C PRO A 100 11.57 -0.39 -4.04
N ALA A 101 11.27 -1.22 -3.04
CA ALA A 101 11.88 -2.54 -2.94
C ALA A 101 11.15 -3.50 -3.88
N ILE A 102 11.93 -4.28 -4.63
CA ILE A 102 11.41 -5.33 -5.50
C ILE A 102 11.91 -6.66 -4.94
N THR A 103 10.96 -7.50 -4.53
CA THR A 103 11.25 -8.72 -3.79
C THR A 103 10.75 -9.93 -4.58
N PHE A 104 11.65 -10.87 -4.83
CA PHE A 104 11.36 -12.15 -5.45
C PHE A 104 11.45 -13.26 -4.41
N CYS A 105 10.36 -13.99 -4.19
CA CYS A 105 10.30 -15.09 -3.26
C CYS A 105 10.15 -16.42 -4.00
N PHE A 106 10.88 -17.42 -3.54
CA PHE A 106 10.93 -18.74 -4.16
C PHE A 106 10.44 -19.79 -3.16
N ARG A 107 9.56 -20.67 -3.65
CA ARG A 107 9.09 -21.83 -2.88
C ARG A 107 10.10 -22.97 -3.04
N ASN A 108 10.93 -23.15 -2.02
CA ASN A 108 12.05 -24.11 -1.94
C ASN A 108 13.17 -23.85 -2.96
N THR A 109 14.41 -23.70 -2.48
CA THR A 109 15.60 -23.47 -3.34
C THR A 109 16.53 -24.68 -3.42
N ILE A 110 16.10 -25.83 -2.92
CA ILE A 110 16.88 -27.07 -3.01
C ILE A 110 16.20 -28.01 -4.00
N SER A 111 16.96 -28.45 -5.00
CA SER A 111 16.50 -29.46 -5.93
C SER A 111 16.19 -30.76 -5.19
N TYR A 112 15.21 -31.52 -5.68
CA TYR A 112 14.91 -32.81 -5.09
C TYR A 112 16.08 -33.81 -5.25
N LYS A 113 16.87 -33.67 -6.33
CA LYS A 113 18.07 -34.47 -6.58
C LYS A 113 19.13 -34.23 -5.51
N ASP A 114 19.45 -32.95 -5.25
CA ASP A 114 20.42 -32.59 -4.23
C ASP A 114 19.93 -33.07 -2.88
N TYR A 115 18.68 -32.78 -2.51
CA TYR A 115 18.13 -33.24 -1.25
C TYR A 115 18.25 -34.76 -1.07
N CYS A 116 17.88 -35.55 -2.08
CA CYS A 116 17.97 -37.01 -2.01
C CYS A 116 19.40 -37.55 -2.01
N SER A 117 20.38 -36.79 -2.52
CA SER A 117 21.79 -37.16 -2.42
C SER A 117 22.31 -37.11 -0.97
N TYR A 118 21.83 -36.16 -0.16
CA TYR A 118 22.21 -36.01 1.24
C TYR A 118 21.33 -36.83 2.20
N GLU A 119 20.02 -36.82 1.95
CA GLU A 119 19.00 -37.39 2.82
C GLU A 119 18.32 -38.60 2.15
N SER A 120 19.11 -39.53 1.62
CA SER A 120 18.62 -40.69 0.84
C SER A 120 17.54 -41.51 1.56
N HIS A 121 17.65 -41.67 2.88
CA HIS A 121 16.66 -42.36 3.72
C HIS A 121 15.28 -41.67 3.77
N ARG A 122 15.20 -40.39 3.41
CA ARG A 122 13.98 -39.57 3.32
C ARG A 122 13.44 -39.43 1.92
N CYS A 123 14.05 -40.12 0.96
CA CYS A 123 13.52 -40.23 -0.37
C CYS A 123 12.93 -41.62 -0.62
N GLU A 124 12.01 -41.68 -1.56
CA GLU A 124 11.36 -42.92 -1.98
C GLU A 124 11.22 -42.95 -3.50
N ARG A 125 11.20 -44.15 -4.06
CA ARG A 125 10.90 -44.35 -5.46
C ARG A 125 9.40 -44.08 -5.68
N PRO A 126 9.00 -43.31 -6.71
CA PRO A 126 7.58 -43.15 -7.04
C PRO A 126 6.90 -44.51 -7.21
N SER A 127 5.72 -44.69 -6.62
CA SER A 127 4.98 -45.97 -6.67
C SER A 127 4.63 -46.40 -8.09
N ASN A 128 4.42 -45.43 -8.99
CA ASN A 128 4.25 -45.65 -10.42
C ASN A 128 5.16 -44.67 -11.18
N VAL A 129 6.32 -45.17 -11.60
CA VAL A 129 7.34 -44.39 -12.32
C VAL A 129 6.83 -43.94 -13.69
N GLU A 130 6.12 -44.79 -14.42
CA GLU A 130 5.59 -44.46 -15.75
C GLU A 130 4.63 -43.26 -15.69
N LYS A 131 3.66 -43.29 -14.77
CA LYS A 131 2.70 -42.20 -14.57
C LYS A 131 3.36 -40.93 -14.05
N PHE A 132 4.39 -41.06 -13.23
CA PHE A 132 5.17 -39.93 -12.78
C PHE A 132 5.90 -39.27 -13.96
N CYS A 133 6.57 -40.06 -14.80
CA CYS A 133 7.29 -39.58 -15.98
C CYS A 133 6.37 -39.03 -17.07
N GLU A 134 5.16 -39.57 -17.22
CA GLU A 134 4.14 -39.01 -18.11
C GLU A 134 3.78 -37.57 -17.72
N LYS A 135 3.66 -37.29 -16.41
CA LYS A 135 3.38 -35.95 -15.89
C LYS A 135 4.61 -35.05 -15.86
N HIS A 136 5.80 -35.65 -15.72
CA HIS A 136 7.05 -34.95 -15.48
C HIS A 136 8.18 -35.47 -16.39
N PRO A 137 8.05 -35.34 -17.72
CA PRO A 137 8.97 -35.96 -18.67
C PRO A 137 10.40 -35.46 -18.51
N TYR A 138 10.58 -34.19 -18.15
CA TYR A 138 11.89 -33.57 -17.92
C TYR A 138 12.70 -34.26 -16.82
N HIS A 139 12.03 -34.81 -15.79
CA HIS A 139 12.69 -35.49 -14.67
C HIS A 139 13.05 -36.95 -14.98
N CYS A 140 12.62 -37.47 -16.13
CA CYS A 140 12.82 -38.87 -16.53
C CYS A 140 13.63 -39.03 -17.82
N TYR A 141 14.43 -38.02 -18.18
CA TYR A 141 15.29 -38.07 -19.36
C TYR A 141 16.49 -39.03 -19.20
N GLU A 142 16.86 -39.32 -17.95
CA GLU A 142 17.95 -40.23 -17.58
C GLU A 142 17.42 -41.61 -17.15
N ASP A 143 18.32 -42.52 -16.77
CA ASP A 143 17.96 -43.83 -16.25
C ASP A 143 17.06 -43.72 -15.01
N THR A 144 15.77 -44.06 -15.20
CA THR A 144 14.76 -44.00 -14.14
C THR A 144 14.95 -45.09 -13.07
N SER A 145 15.92 -46.00 -13.20
CA SER A 145 16.23 -47.02 -12.20
C SER A 145 16.56 -46.45 -10.81
N ASN A 146 17.19 -45.27 -10.78
CA ASN A 146 17.58 -44.58 -9.55
C ASN A 146 16.69 -43.37 -9.21
N LEU A 147 15.55 -43.21 -9.89
CA LEU A 147 14.63 -42.11 -9.63
C LEU A 147 14.07 -42.21 -8.20
N THR A 148 14.41 -41.22 -7.37
CA THR A 148 13.88 -41.04 -6.01
C THR A 148 13.36 -39.63 -5.83
N ILE A 149 12.26 -39.49 -5.07
CA ILE A 149 11.66 -38.21 -4.72
C ILE A 149 11.56 -38.07 -3.19
N PRO A 150 11.59 -36.84 -2.65
CA PRO A 150 11.41 -36.63 -1.21
C PRO A 150 10.05 -37.15 -0.75
N LYS A 151 10.03 -37.84 0.39
CA LYS A 151 8.81 -38.32 1.03
C LYS A 151 7.91 -37.15 1.42
N LYS A 152 6.61 -37.26 1.16
CA LYS A 152 5.62 -36.24 1.52
C LYS A 152 5.19 -36.35 2.98
N ASP A 153 6.15 -36.21 3.90
CA ASP A 153 5.93 -36.30 5.35
C ASP A 153 6.39 -35.04 6.11
N SER A 154 5.93 -34.90 7.36
CA SER A 154 6.21 -33.72 8.18
C SER A 154 7.69 -33.56 8.54
N SER A 155 8.43 -34.66 8.64
CA SER A 155 9.85 -34.66 8.99
C SER A 155 10.68 -34.19 7.81
N THR A 156 10.43 -34.71 6.61
CA THR A 156 11.04 -34.27 5.35
C THR A 156 10.80 -32.78 5.16
N ARG A 157 9.55 -32.31 5.31
CA ARG A 157 9.21 -30.88 5.28
C ARG A 157 10.02 -30.04 6.28
N ARG A 158 10.20 -30.51 7.52
CA ARG A 158 10.98 -29.80 8.55
C ARG A 158 12.47 -29.74 8.18
N ASN A 159 13.04 -30.83 7.67
CA ASN A 159 14.44 -30.86 7.24
C ASN A 159 14.67 -29.91 6.06
N THR A 160 13.77 -29.85 5.09
CA THR A 160 13.87 -28.91 3.96
C THR A 160 13.93 -27.46 4.45
N GLN A 161 13.11 -27.11 5.44
CA GLN A 161 13.13 -25.77 6.04
C GLN A 161 14.44 -25.50 6.78
N TYR A 162 14.99 -26.49 7.47
CA TYR A 162 16.31 -26.38 8.09
C TYR A 162 17.40 -26.06 7.07
N TYR A 163 17.43 -26.78 5.94
CA TYR A 163 18.39 -26.49 4.86
C TYR A 163 18.17 -25.14 4.20
N LEU A 164 16.92 -24.70 4.07
CA LEU A 164 16.58 -23.37 3.58
C LEU A 164 17.21 -22.27 4.45
N PHE A 165 17.14 -22.41 5.77
CA PHE A 165 17.69 -21.45 6.72
C PHE A 165 19.21 -21.52 6.87
N GLU A 166 19.79 -22.72 6.80
CA GLU A 166 21.25 -22.89 6.82
C GLU A 166 21.92 -22.35 5.56
N ASP A 167 21.15 -22.12 4.50
CA ASP A 167 21.62 -21.53 3.25
C ASP A 167 22.75 -22.32 2.57
N LYS A 168 22.91 -23.60 2.93
CA LYS A 168 23.93 -24.49 2.38
C LYS A 168 23.72 -24.77 0.89
N TYR A 169 22.48 -24.63 0.41
CA TYR A 169 22.07 -24.94 -0.95
C TYR A 169 21.59 -23.66 -1.62
N ASN A 170 22.57 -22.96 -2.20
CA ASN A 170 22.36 -21.76 -3.01
C ASN A 170 22.55 -22.12 -4.48
N ASP A 171 21.47 -22.56 -5.14
CA ASP A 171 21.35 -22.46 -6.60
C ASP A 171 21.05 -21.01 -7.03
N ASP A 172 21.28 -20.07 -6.12
CA ASP A 172 21.06 -18.64 -6.29
C ASP A 172 21.84 -18.09 -7.50
N GLU A 173 23.00 -18.65 -7.84
CA GLU A 173 23.75 -18.27 -9.05
C GLU A 173 23.05 -18.77 -10.32
N ILE A 174 22.41 -19.94 -10.27
CA ILE A 174 21.67 -20.53 -11.40
C ILE A 174 20.33 -19.81 -11.61
N LEU A 175 19.65 -19.47 -10.52
CA LEU A 175 18.43 -18.64 -10.50
C LEU A 175 18.61 -17.29 -11.20
N PHE A 176 19.82 -16.77 -11.11
CA PHE A 176 20.15 -15.38 -11.40
C PHE A 176 21.42 -15.29 -12.27
N GLN A 177 21.62 -16.19 -13.24
CA GLN A 177 22.84 -16.27 -14.08
C GLN A 177 23.29 -14.92 -14.69
N LEU A 178 22.36 -13.98 -14.90
CA LEU A 178 22.63 -12.64 -15.45
C LEU A 178 22.63 -11.53 -14.39
N TYR A 179 22.74 -11.86 -13.12
CA TYR A 179 22.38 -10.93 -12.06
C TYR A 179 23.35 -10.95 -10.88
N ASN A 180 23.75 -9.74 -10.45
CA ASN A 180 24.72 -9.57 -9.37
C ASN A 180 24.07 -9.84 -8.00
N TYR A 181 24.04 -11.12 -7.65
CA TYR A 181 23.45 -11.66 -6.44
C TYR A 181 23.98 -11.02 -5.15
N THR A 182 25.28 -10.71 -5.10
CA THR A 182 25.97 -10.23 -3.89
C THR A 182 25.40 -8.92 -3.33
N SER A 183 24.66 -8.16 -4.14
CA SER A 183 24.07 -6.88 -3.77
C SER A 183 22.68 -6.96 -3.12
N LYS A 184 22.04 -8.14 -3.14
CA LYS A 184 20.65 -8.32 -2.70
C LYS A 184 20.54 -8.63 -1.21
N LYS A 185 19.44 -8.16 -0.61
CA LYS A 185 19.08 -8.54 0.76
C LYS A 185 18.26 -9.83 0.72
N ARG A 186 18.70 -10.82 1.46
CA ARG A 186 17.97 -12.07 1.63
C ARG A 186 17.09 -11.99 2.87
N THR A 187 15.85 -12.43 2.74
CA THR A 187 14.89 -12.55 3.83
C THR A 187 14.18 -13.89 3.76
N PHE A 188 13.59 -14.32 4.87
CA PHE A 188 12.76 -15.51 4.94
C PHE A 188 11.38 -15.10 5.42
N VAL A 189 10.36 -15.42 4.64
CA VAL A 189 9.01 -14.96 4.89
C VAL A 189 8.10 -16.18 5.03
N ARG A 190 7.19 -16.18 6.01
CA ARG A 190 6.30 -17.32 6.26
C ARG A 190 5.37 -17.54 5.06
N ASP A 191 5.28 -18.78 4.58
CA ASP A 191 4.28 -19.18 3.60
C ASP A 191 2.91 -19.31 4.28
N VAL A 192 1.95 -18.55 3.80
CA VAL A 192 0.61 -18.43 4.39
C VAL A 192 -0.27 -19.59 3.95
N GLU A 193 -0.09 -20.05 2.72
CA GLU A 193 -0.84 -21.19 2.19
C GLU A 193 -0.37 -22.49 2.85
N ASN A 194 0.93 -22.56 3.19
CA ASN A 194 1.55 -23.72 3.82
C ASN A 194 2.09 -23.40 5.21
N TYR A 195 1.22 -23.45 6.23
CA TYR A 195 1.61 -23.27 7.63
C TYR A 195 2.87 -24.07 8.00
N GLY A 196 3.88 -23.33 8.45
CA GLY A 196 5.17 -23.87 8.88
C GLY A 196 6.23 -23.96 7.79
N GLN A 197 5.93 -23.53 6.56
CA GLN A 197 6.94 -23.31 5.53
C GLN A 197 7.32 -21.84 5.45
N HIS A 198 8.53 -21.57 4.98
CA HIS A 198 9.04 -20.25 4.66
C HIS A 198 9.45 -20.23 3.20
N LEU A 199 9.27 -19.06 2.61
CA LEU A 199 9.77 -18.68 1.30
C LEU A 199 11.10 -17.98 1.49
N LYS A 200 12.06 -18.30 0.63
CA LYS A 200 13.33 -17.59 0.55
C LYS A 200 13.18 -16.44 -0.42
N CYS A 201 13.43 -15.23 0.05
CA CYS A 201 13.14 -14.01 -0.67
C CYS A 201 14.42 -13.21 -0.91
N TYR A 202 14.48 -12.57 -2.07
CA TYR A 202 15.58 -11.73 -2.50
C TYR A 202 15.05 -10.37 -2.88
N SER A 203 15.54 -9.36 -2.19
CA SER A 203 15.01 -8.01 -2.28
C SER A 203 16.07 -7.06 -2.80
N GLU A 204 15.72 -6.30 -3.82
CA GLU A 204 16.49 -5.17 -4.33
C GLU A 204 16.03 -3.90 -3.63
N ASN A 205 16.98 -3.04 -3.24
CA ASN A 205 16.69 -1.76 -2.58
C ASN A 205 15.86 -1.92 -1.28
N LEU A 206 16.09 -2.99 -0.51
CA LEU A 206 15.47 -3.22 0.79
C LEU A 206 16.32 -2.64 1.93
N HIS A 207 15.70 -1.86 2.81
CA HIS A 207 16.35 -1.04 3.84
C HIS A 207 15.78 -1.26 5.25
N LEU A 208 15.26 -2.46 5.55
CA LEU A 208 14.57 -2.74 6.83
C LEU A 208 15.40 -2.46 8.09
N TYR A 209 16.70 -2.74 8.05
CA TYR A 209 17.60 -2.67 9.22
C TYR A 209 18.59 -1.51 9.16
N GLN A 210 18.45 -0.63 8.17
CA GLN A 210 19.34 0.51 7.96
C GLN A 210 18.48 1.76 8.00
N SER A 211 18.14 2.23 9.20
CA SER A 211 17.28 3.41 9.40
C SER A 211 17.78 4.68 8.69
N ASN A 212 19.08 4.73 8.35
CA ASN A 212 19.70 5.86 7.68
C ASN A 212 20.01 5.62 6.18
N SER A 213 19.66 4.47 5.60
CA SER A 213 19.91 4.27 4.17
C SER A 213 18.86 5.03 3.35
N ILE A 214 19.35 5.94 2.52
CA ILE A 214 18.49 6.71 1.61
C ILE A 214 18.07 5.76 0.48
N PRO A 215 16.76 5.62 0.19
CA PRO A 215 16.30 4.87 -0.97
C PRO A 215 16.98 5.36 -2.23
N LYS A 216 17.28 4.43 -3.14
CA LYS A 216 17.78 4.81 -4.46
C LYS A 216 16.74 5.69 -5.17
N ILE A 217 17.22 6.79 -5.74
CA ILE A 217 16.41 7.71 -6.54
C ILE A 217 16.83 7.54 -8.00
N GLN A 218 15.84 7.49 -8.88
CA GLN A 218 16.04 7.49 -10.33
C GLN A 218 15.32 8.70 -10.92
N GLU A 219 16.03 9.49 -11.71
CA GLU A 219 15.43 10.57 -12.50
C GLU A 219 14.69 9.95 -13.69
N ILE A 220 13.40 10.24 -13.83
CA ILE A 220 12.57 9.74 -14.94
C ILE A 220 12.53 10.78 -16.04
N ASN A 221 12.99 10.40 -17.23
CA ASN A 221 12.98 11.26 -18.41
C ASN A 221 11.78 10.97 -19.33
N TYR A 222 10.63 11.58 -19.08
CA TYR A 222 9.38 11.36 -19.84
C TYR A 222 9.45 11.58 -21.37
N ASN A 223 10.58 12.00 -21.94
CA ASN A 223 10.75 12.22 -23.37
C ASN A 223 11.15 10.96 -24.18
N THR A 224 11.47 9.83 -23.54
CA THR A 224 11.81 8.59 -24.26
C THR A 224 10.78 7.49 -24.02
N GLU A 225 10.49 6.68 -25.05
CA GLU A 225 9.49 5.59 -24.99
C GLU A 225 9.83 4.47 -23.98
N MET A 226 11.06 4.42 -23.47
CA MET A 226 11.50 3.46 -22.44
C MET A 226 11.88 4.12 -21.12
N ALA A 227 11.70 5.43 -20.95
CA ALA A 227 12.15 6.10 -19.74
C ALA A 227 11.30 5.82 -18.50
N ASP A 228 10.09 5.32 -18.68
CA ASP A 228 9.24 4.84 -17.58
C ASP A 228 9.65 3.46 -17.08
N GLN A 229 10.60 2.79 -17.75
CA GLN A 229 11.11 1.49 -17.32
C GLN A 229 12.08 1.66 -16.14
N ILE A 230 11.51 1.54 -14.94
CA ILE A 230 12.25 1.61 -13.67
C ILE A 230 13.04 0.32 -13.42
N PHE A 231 12.50 -0.82 -13.84
CA PHE A 231 13.09 -2.12 -13.58
C PHE A 231 12.74 -3.13 -14.67
N TRP A 232 13.73 -3.91 -15.09
CA TRP A 232 13.54 -5.04 -16.00
C TRP A 232 14.32 -6.24 -15.51
N LYS A 233 13.67 -7.42 -15.55
CA LYS A 233 14.31 -8.66 -15.14
C LYS A 233 13.80 -9.83 -15.95
N ARG A 234 14.75 -10.60 -16.50
CA ARG A 234 14.50 -11.94 -17.00
C ARG A 234 14.78 -12.94 -15.89
N LEU A 235 13.79 -13.75 -15.57
CA LEU A 235 13.92 -14.89 -14.67
C LEU A 235 13.95 -16.15 -15.52
N LEU A 236 14.79 -17.11 -15.16
CA LEU A 236 14.89 -18.42 -15.83
C LEU A 236 14.41 -19.52 -14.88
N PRO A 237 13.08 -19.61 -14.65
CA PRO A 237 12.50 -20.58 -13.71
C PRO A 237 12.73 -22.04 -14.13
N GLU A 238 12.97 -22.29 -15.42
CA GLU A 238 13.21 -23.61 -15.99
C GLU A 238 14.42 -24.32 -15.36
N ASN A 239 15.39 -23.55 -14.86
CA ASN A 239 16.57 -24.10 -14.19
C ASN A 239 16.32 -24.41 -12.71
N ILE A 240 15.15 -24.10 -12.18
CA ILE A 240 14.79 -24.35 -10.78
C ILE A 240 14.09 -25.69 -10.72
N GLU A 241 14.80 -26.71 -10.24
CA GLU A 241 14.16 -27.98 -9.95
C GLU A 241 13.31 -27.85 -8.67
N PRO A 242 11.98 -28.04 -8.74
CA PRO A 242 11.13 -27.92 -7.56
C PRO A 242 11.46 -29.06 -6.58
N PHE A 243 11.35 -28.75 -5.28
CA PHE A 243 11.58 -29.74 -4.23
C PHE A 243 10.62 -30.94 -4.33
N TYR A 244 9.38 -30.69 -4.74
CA TYR A 244 8.45 -31.74 -5.14
C TYR A 244 8.21 -31.61 -6.64
N PRO A 245 8.55 -32.62 -7.45
CA PRO A 245 8.30 -32.63 -8.90
C PRO A 245 6.88 -32.26 -9.36
N PRO A 246 5.78 -32.60 -8.64
CA PRO A 246 4.44 -32.16 -9.03
C PRO A 246 4.13 -30.69 -8.76
N ASP A 247 5.00 -29.97 -8.04
CA ASP A 247 4.78 -28.57 -7.74
C ASP A 247 5.32 -27.73 -8.90
N THR A 248 4.46 -26.94 -9.53
CA THR A 248 4.90 -25.94 -10.51
C THR A 248 5.82 -24.94 -9.81
N PRO A 249 6.91 -24.48 -10.45
CA PRO A 249 7.73 -23.41 -9.89
C PRO A 249 6.87 -22.18 -9.60
N GLN A 250 6.80 -21.76 -8.34
CA GLN A 250 6.02 -20.61 -7.91
C GLN A 250 7.00 -19.56 -7.42
N ILE A 251 7.45 -18.74 -8.37
CA ILE A 251 8.13 -17.49 -8.05
C ILE A 251 7.04 -16.49 -7.69
N PHE A 252 7.21 -15.79 -6.58
CA PHE A 252 6.33 -14.70 -6.20
C PHE A 252 7.10 -13.39 -6.31
N VAL A 253 6.43 -12.34 -6.77
CA VAL A 253 6.98 -10.99 -6.84
C VAL A 253 6.17 -10.05 -5.95
N ALA A 254 6.86 -9.16 -5.27
CA ALA A 254 6.26 -8.05 -4.54
C ALA A 254 6.99 -6.75 -4.83
N ILE A 255 6.24 -5.66 -4.86
CA ILE A 255 6.75 -4.29 -4.97
C ILE A 255 6.23 -3.54 -3.76
N HIS A 256 7.13 -3.10 -2.88
CA HIS A 256 6.75 -2.50 -1.61
C HIS A 256 7.69 -1.38 -1.19
N SER A 257 7.35 -0.67 -0.12
CA SER A 257 8.23 0.35 0.45
C SER A 257 9.55 -0.28 0.91
N PRO A 258 10.71 0.33 0.61
CA PRO A 258 12.02 -0.14 1.08
C PRO A 258 12.15 -0.36 2.58
N HIS A 259 11.34 0.34 3.37
CA HIS A 259 11.43 0.34 4.83
C HIS A 259 10.33 -0.49 5.51
N VAL A 260 9.39 -1.05 4.74
CA VAL A 260 8.28 -1.82 5.28
C VAL A 260 8.54 -3.30 5.02
N PRO A 261 8.50 -4.16 6.05
CA PRO A 261 8.66 -5.59 5.87
C PRO A 261 7.51 -6.15 5.02
N LEU A 262 7.85 -7.13 4.20
CA LEU A 262 6.89 -7.77 3.30
C LEU A 262 5.85 -8.57 4.08
N ASN A 263 4.57 -8.38 3.77
CA ASN A 263 3.51 -9.28 4.23
C ASN A 263 3.22 -10.34 3.16
N PRO A 264 3.60 -11.61 3.40
CA PRO A 264 3.46 -12.68 2.41
C PRO A 264 2.02 -12.98 2.00
N VAL A 265 1.03 -12.62 2.83
CA VAL A 265 -0.39 -12.91 2.58
C VAL A 265 -0.94 -12.01 1.48
N VAL A 266 -0.53 -10.74 1.48
CA VAL A 266 -1.18 -9.67 0.72
C VAL A 266 -0.31 -9.22 -0.44
N ASP A 267 1.00 -9.21 -0.25
CA ASP A 267 1.90 -8.47 -1.14
C ASP A 267 2.52 -9.35 -2.25
N LEU A 268 2.43 -10.68 -2.11
CA LEU A 268 3.06 -11.62 -3.02
C LEU A 268 2.15 -11.98 -4.19
N HIS A 269 2.60 -11.68 -5.41
CA HIS A 269 1.94 -12.06 -6.64
C HIS A 269 2.65 -13.22 -7.34
N PRO A 270 1.97 -14.32 -7.66
CA PRO A 270 2.59 -15.45 -8.36
C PRO A 270 2.94 -15.07 -9.81
N VAL A 271 4.16 -15.44 -10.22
CA VAL A 271 4.71 -15.25 -11.57
C VAL A 271 4.87 -16.64 -12.19
N MET A 272 4.21 -16.85 -13.32
CA MET A 272 4.26 -18.11 -14.06
C MET A 272 5.47 -18.12 -15.02
N PRO A 273 6.11 -19.28 -15.22
CA PRO A 273 7.16 -19.43 -16.22
C PRO A 273 6.65 -19.11 -17.64
N GLU A 274 7.59 -18.79 -18.53
CA GLU A 274 7.35 -18.53 -19.97
C GLU A 274 6.42 -17.34 -20.30
N ARG A 275 6.04 -16.54 -19.30
CA ARG A 275 5.20 -15.35 -19.49
C ARG A 275 5.97 -14.08 -19.20
N GLY A 276 5.78 -13.09 -20.09
CA GLY A 276 6.21 -11.71 -19.84
C GLY A 276 5.20 -11.00 -18.95
N TYR A 277 5.69 -10.27 -17.94
CA TYR A 277 4.87 -9.46 -17.05
C TYR A 277 5.30 -8.00 -17.16
N ILE A 278 4.31 -7.12 -17.34
CA ILE A 278 4.50 -5.67 -17.28
C ILE A 278 3.70 -5.20 -16.06
N ILE A 279 4.40 -4.60 -15.09
CA ILE A 279 3.80 -4.11 -13.84
C ILE A 279 3.95 -2.60 -13.81
N TYR A 280 2.83 -1.90 -13.83
CA TYR A 280 2.79 -0.45 -13.67
C TYR A 280 2.76 -0.11 -12.19
N VAL A 281 3.65 0.79 -11.75
CA VAL A 281 3.79 1.18 -10.35
C VAL A 281 3.45 2.66 -10.20
N GLN A 282 2.53 2.95 -9.29
CA GLN A 282 2.22 4.31 -8.87
C GLN A 282 2.61 4.46 -7.40
N LEU A 283 3.48 5.44 -7.11
CA LEU A 283 3.82 5.76 -5.74
C LEU A 283 2.68 6.54 -5.09
N ALA A 284 2.30 6.12 -3.89
CA ALA A 284 1.35 6.83 -3.04
C ALA A 284 2.01 7.10 -1.69
N SER A 285 1.82 8.32 -1.19
CA SER A 285 2.16 8.68 0.18
C SER A 285 0.87 8.98 0.93
N ILE A 286 0.69 8.32 2.06
CA ILE A 286 -0.46 8.54 2.93
C ILE A 286 0.07 9.20 4.20
N HIS A 287 -0.40 10.41 4.48
CA HIS A 287 -0.06 11.15 5.70
C HIS A 287 -1.27 11.13 6.64
N PRO A 288 -1.41 10.10 7.49
CA PRO A 288 -2.50 10.06 8.44
C PRO A 288 -2.35 11.19 9.47
N LEU A 289 -3.48 11.75 9.91
CA LEU A 289 -3.48 12.71 11.01
C LEU A 289 -3.26 11.96 12.33
N THR A 290 -2.08 12.13 12.92
CA THR A 290 -1.74 11.63 14.25
C THR A 290 -2.43 12.54 15.29
N PHE A 291 -3.23 11.95 16.19
CA PHE A 291 -3.99 12.54 17.32
C PHE A 291 -5.47 12.90 17.14
N CYS A 292 -6.27 12.43 18.11
CA CYS A 292 -7.69 12.71 18.41
C CYS A 292 -8.74 12.33 17.36
N TYR A 293 -8.36 12.15 16.11
CA TYR A 293 -9.22 11.55 15.09
C TYR A 293 -9.29 10.05 15.35
N LYS A 294 -10.49 9.50 15.50
CA LYS A 294 -10.79 8.10 15.85
C LYS A 294 -10.45 7.12 14.71
N GLY A 295 -9.27 7.23 14.12
CA GLY A 295 -8.64 6.17 13.35
C GLY A 295 -7.89 5.28 14.34
N ARG A 296 -8.24 4.00 14.40
CA ARG A 296 -7.45 3.00 15.13
C ARG A 296 -6.16 2.78 14.32
N LEU A 297 -5.22 3.73 14.40
CA LEU A 297 -3.85 3.49 14.01
C LEU A 297 -3.26 2.62 15.11
N VAL A 298 -2.84 1.42 14.74
CA VAL A 298 -1.85 0.71 15.55
C VAL A 298 -0.58 1.51 15.33
N GLU A 299 -0.22 2.36 16.29
CA GLU A 299 1.14 2.88 16.34
C GLU A 299 2.04 1.66 16.45
N ASP A 300 2.76 1.36 15.37
CA ASP A 300 3.97 0.54 15.45
C ASP A 300 4.93 1.35 16.30
N SER A 301 4.84 1.18 17.62
CA SER A 301 5.81 1.71 18.55
C SER A 301 7.14 1.07 18.17
N ASP A 302 8.07 1.89 17.69
CA ASP A 302 9.48 1.52 17.55
C ASP A 302 9.95 0.93 18.88
N GLN A 303 10.01 -0.41 18.96
CA GLN A 303 10.69 -1.11 20.03
C GLN A 303 12.19 -1.03 19.73
N GLU A 304 12.88 -0.16 20.47
CA GLU A 304 14.34 -0.17 20.65
C GLU A 304 14.86 -1.53 21.13
#